data_AF-A0A6C0AMR3-F1
#
_entry.id   AF-A0A6C0AMR3-F1
#
_cell.length_a   1.000
_cell.length_b   1.000
_cell.length_c   1.000
_cell.angle_alpha   90.00
_cell.angle_beta   90.00
_cell.angle_gamma   90.00
#
_symmetry.space_group_name_H-M   'P 1'
#
loop_
_entity.id
_entity.type
_entity.pdbx_description
1 polymer ?
#
loop_
_entity_poly.entity_id
_entity_poly.type
_entity_poly.pdbx_seq_one_letter_code
_entity_poly.pdbx_strand_id
1 'polypeptide(L)' 'MTKPIKFVQFDLTINKIFYTYSNTEYCRLPIDSILLKKNSNQMSEAEWSQHRIDLLNYKYSEMIVHKDNVTSIFLRKIV' A
#
# COMPACT_ATOMS: atom_id res chain seq x y z
N MET A 1 1.08 -27.92 31.03
CA MET A 1 -0.37 -27.71 30.73
C MET A 1 -0.49 -27.22 29.29
N THR A 2 -1.01 -28.05 28.38
CA THR A 2 -1.23 -27.70 26.97
C THR A 2 -2.55 -26.93 26.84
N LYS A 3 -2.54 -25.77 26.18
CA LYS A 3 -3.77 -25.00 25.93
C LYS A 3 -4.67 -25.80 24.97
N PRO A 4 -5.98 -25.91 25.23
CA PRO A 4 -6.88 -26.60 24.32
C PRO A 4 -6.95 -25.87 22.98
N ILE A 5 -6.85 -26.62 21.89
CA ILE A 5 -7.01 -26.12 20.52
C ILE A 5 -8.47 -25.69 20.36
N LYS A 6 -8.70 -24.40 20.08
CA LYS A 6 -10.04 -23.89 19.78
C LYS A 6 -10.32 -24.14 18.30
N PHE A 7 -11.39 -24.89 18.03
CA PHE A 7 -11.91 -25.07 16.67
C PHE A 7 -13.03 -24.05 16.45
N VAL A 8 -12.97 -23.35 15.32
CA VAL A 8 -14.01 -22.41 14.88
C VAL A 8 -14.77 -23.07 13.74
N GLN A 9 -16.09 -23.12 13.86
CA GLN A 9 -16.99 -23.53 12.79
C GLN A 9 -17.86 -22.34 12.40
N PHE A 10 -17.97 -22.09 11.09
CA PHE A 10 -18.81 -21.02 10.56
C PHE A 10 -20.17 -21.58 10.18
N ASP A 11 -21.23 -20.96 10.70
CA ASP A 11 -22.59 -21.22 10.23
C ASP A 11 -22.85 -20.38 8.97
N LEU A 12 -22.97 -21.05 7.83
CA LEU A 12 -23.19 -20.42 6.54
C LEU A 12 -24.69 -20.26 6.20
N THR A 13 -25.60 -20.75 7.06
CA THR A 13 -27.06 -20.70 6.79
C THR A 13 -27.62 -19.28 6.77
N ILE A 14 -26.95 -18.34 7.43
CA ILE A 14 -27.31 -16.93 7.54
C ILE A 14 -26.53 -16.02 6.58
N ASN A 15 -25.77 -16.59 5.64
CA ASN A 15 -25.02 -15.79 4.68
C ASN A 15 -25.96 -14.96 3.79
N LYS A 16 -25.72 -13.65 3.74
CA LYS A 16 -26.44 -12.72 2.88
C LYS A 16 -25.53 -12.29 1.73
N ILE A 17 -25.99 -12.48 0.50
CA ILE A 17 -25.34 -11.95 -0.69
C ILE A 17 -25.76 -10.49 -0.84
N PHE A 18 -24.78 -9.59 -0.99
CA PHE A 18 -25.02 -8.19 -1.31
C PHE A 18 -24.66 -7.96 -2.77
N TYR A 19 -25.51 -7.24 -3.50
CA TYR A 19 -25.15 -6.69 -4.80
C TYR A 19 -24.14 -5.58 -4.59
N THR A 20 -22.88 -5.85 -4.91
CA THR A 20 -21.81 -4.86 -4.96
C THR A 20 -21.41 -4.65 -6.40
N TYR A 21 -20.61 -3.61 -6.65
CA TYR A 21 -20.12 -3.37 -7.99
C TYR A 21 -19.46 -4.61 -8.60
N SER A 22 -19.92 -5.01 -9.77
CA SER A 22 -19.45 -6.22 -10.44
C SER A 22 -18.12 -5.97 -11.16
N ASN A 23 -17.40 -7.03 -11.49
CA ASN A 23 -16.16 -6.94 -12.28
C ASN A 23 -16.41 -6.44 -13.72
N THR A 24 -17.67 -6.36 -14.15
CA THR A 24 -18.06 -5.84 -15.47
C THR A 24 -18.44 -4.38 -15.43
N GLU A 25 -18.76 -3.83 -14.25
CA GLU A 25 -19.14 -2.42 -14.09
C GLU A 25 -17.94 -1.48 -14.09
N TYR A 26 -16.73 -1.97 -13.80
CA TYR A 26 -15.49 -1.22 -13.99
C TYR A 26 -14.26 -2.11 -14.13
N CYS A 27 -13.29 -1.64 -14.90
CA CYS A 27 -12.02 -2.33 -15.13
C CYS A 27 -11.17 -2.34 -13.85
N ARG A 28 -11.05 -3.51 -13.22
CA ARG A 28 -10.16 -3.77 -12.06
C ARG A 28 -8.82 -4.36 -12.47
N LEU A 29 -8.36 -4.12 -13.70
CA LEU A 29 -7.03 -4.57 -14.08
C LEU A 29 -6.05 -4.02 -13.02
N PRO A 30 -5.22 -4.89 -12.41
CA PRO A 30 -4.21 -4.42 -11.48
C PRO A 30 -3.43 -3.31 -12.16
N ILE A 31 -3.02 -2.29 -11.41
CA ILE A 31 -1.89 -1.47 -11.85
C ILE A 31 -0.82 -2.49 -12.22
N ASP A 32 -0.45 -2.51 -13.50
CA ASP A 32 0.43 -3.54 -14.03
C ASP A 32 1.75 -3.42 -13.26
N SER A 33 1.91 -4.27 -12.25
CA SER A 33 3.02 -4.22 -11.32
C SER A 33 4.32 -4.50 -12.05
N ILE A 34 4.23 -5.18 -13.20
CA ILE A 34 5.31 -5.36 -14.16
C ILE A 34 5.61 -4.04 -14.87
N LEU A 35 4.61 -3.26 -15.28
CA LEU A 35 4.80 -1.93 -15.89
C LEU A 35 5.41 -0.94 -14.91
N LEU A 36 4.93 -0.91 -13.66
CA LEU A 36 5.51 -0.09 -12.60
C LEU A 36 6.99 -0.47 -12.39
N LYS A 37 7.28 -1.76 -12.26
CA LYS A 37 8.65 -2.26 -12.09
C LYS A 37 9.54 -1.99 -13.31
N LYS A 38 9.00 -2.12 -14.54
CA LYS A 38 9.71 -1.80 -15.78
C LYS A 38 10.09 -0.33 -15.83
N ASN A 39 9.14 0.56 -15.52
CA ASN A 39 9.39 2.01 -15.51
C ASN A 39 10.43 2.36 -14.43
N SER A 40 10.31 1.79 -13.23
CA SER A 40 11.29 1.94 -12.15
C SER A 40 12.70 1.46 -12.52
N ASN A 41 12.81 0.39 -13.32
CA ASN A 41 14.09 -0.14 -13.79
C ASN A 41 14.71 0.65 -14.95
N GLN A 42 13.92 1.50 -15.64
CA GLN A 42 14.40 2.35 -16.73
C GLN A 42 15.00 3.66 -16.24
N MET A 43 14.75 4.03 -14.99
CA MET A 43 15.28 5.24 -14.38
C MET A 43 16.76 5.06 -14.03
N SER A 44 17.57 6.04 -14.40
CA SER A 44 18.95 6.17 -14.00
C SER A 44 19.09 6.46 -12.49
N GLU A 45 20.27 6.21 -11.94
CA GLU A 45 20.59 6.55 -10.55
C GLU A 45 20.42 8.05 -10.26
N ALA A 46 20.71 8.91 -11.25
CA ALA A 46 20.54 10.35 -11.14
C ALA A 46 19.05 10.74 -11.03
N GLU A 47 18.19 10.13 -11.85
CA GLU A 47 16.74 10.34 -11.78
C GLU A 47 16.19 9.85 -10.43
N TRP A 48 16.59 8.66 -9.98
CA TRP A 48 16.24 8.16 -8.65
C TRP A 48 16.64 9.12 -7.53
N SER A 49 17.85 9.67 -7.61
CA SER A 49 18.37 10.64 -6.65
C SER A 49 17.54 11.93 -6.66
N GLN A 50 17.17 12.44 -7.83
CA GLN A 50 16.35 13.64 -7.97
C GLN A 50 14.95 13.43 -7.40
N HIS A 51 14.27 12.35 -7.78
CA HIS A 51 12.93 12.04 -7.26
C HIS A 51 12.92 11.85 -5.73
N ARG A 52 13.99 11.30 -5.17
CA ARG A 52 14.15 11.20 -3.72
C ARG A 52 14.22 12.59 -3.06
N ILE A 53 14.99 13.52 -3.64
CA ILE A 53 15.10 14.89 -3.15
C ILE A 53 13.73 15.58 -3.22
N ASP A 54 13.04 15.48 -4.34
CA ASP A 54 11.73 16.10 -4.56
C ASP A 54 10.69 15.56 -3.55
N LEU A 55 10.67 14.25 -3.34
CA LEU A 55 9.78 13.62 -2.35
C LEU A 55 10.08 14.09 -0.92
N LEU A 56 11.36 14.24 -0.56
CA LEU A 56 11.73 14.77 0.75
C LEU A 56 11.28 16.22 0.90
N ASN A 57 11.52 17.06 -0.10
CA ASN A 57 11.11 18.47 -0.08
C ASN A 57 9.59 18.62 0.11
N TYR A 58 8.80 17.84 -0.65
CA TYR A 58 7.35 17.81 -0.50
C TYR A 58 6.93 17.36 0.92
N LYS A 59 7.54 16.29 1.43
CA LYS A 59 7.24 15.75 2.77
C LYS A 59 7.54 16.73 3.90
N TYR A 60 8.56 17.58 3.75
CA TYR A 60 8.94 18.57 4.77
C TYR A 60 8.14 19.85 4.69
N SER A 61 7.83 20.31 3.48
CA SER A 61 7.32 21.67 3.26
C SER A 61 5.83 21.73 3.01
N GLU A 62 5.25 20.67 2.45
CA GLU A 62 3.89 20.71 1.90
C GLU A 62 2.96 19.65 2.50
N MET A 63 3.49 18.48 2.85
CA MET A 63 2.68 17.36 3.34
C MET A 63 2.13 17.64 4.74
N ILE A 64 0.81 17.81 4.85
CA ILE A 64 0.11 17.94 6.14
C ILE A 64 0.20 16.61 6.89
N VAL A 65 0.75 16.63 8.11
CA VAL A 65 0.85 15.45 8.95
C VAL A 65 0.34 15.72 10.36
N HIS A 66 -0.29 14.70 10.94
CA HIS A 66 -0.70 14.74 12.33
C HIS A 66 0.51 14.94 13.25
N LYS A 67 0.42 15.85 14.22
CA LYS A 67 1.50 16.24 15.14
C LYS A 67 2.21 15.05 15.81
N ASP A 68 1.45 13.99 16.12
CA ASP A 68 1.96 12.81 16.82
C ASP A 68 2.67 11.81 15.89
N ASN A 69 2.66 12.07 14.57
CA ASN A 69 3.17 11.16 13.55
C ASN A 69 4.29 11.77 12.69
N VAL A 70 4.83 12.93 13.08
CA VAL A 70 5.90 13.62 12.33
C VAL A 70 7.14 12.74 12.17
N THR A 71 7.45 11.90 13.17
CA THR A 71 8.60 11.00 13.17
C THR A 71 8.48 9.78 12.25
N SER A 72 7.29 9.44 11.74
CA SER A 72 7.11 8.33 10.80
C SER A 72 7.26 8.75 9.33
N ILE A 73 7.27 10.05 9.05
CA ILE A 73 7.46 10.62 7.70
C ILE A 73 8.88 10.36 7.17
N PHE A 74 9.85 10.26 8.09
CA PHE A 74 11.25 10.04 7.78
C PHE A 74 11.45 8.65 7.18
N LEU A 75 11.77 8.61 5.88
CA LEU A 75 12.30 7.42 5.24
C LEU A 75 13.66 7.10 5.89
N ARG A 76 13.64 6.26 6.94
CA ARG A 76 14.87 5.71 7.50
C ARG A 76 15.57 4.96 6.38
N LYS A 77 16.87 5.22 6.23
CA LYS A 77 17.78 4.49 5.36
C LYS A 77 17.58 2.99 5.68
N ILE A 78 16.98 2.24 4.76
CA ILE A 78 17.09 0.79 4.79
C ILE A 78 18.54 0.54 4.39
N VAL A 79 19.37 0.22 5.38
CA VAL A 79 20.75 -0.23 5.21
C VAL A 79 20.75 -1.73 5.10
#